data_AF-A0A9X1WKF8-F1
#
_entry.id   AF-A0A9X1WKF8-F1
#
_cell.length_a   1.000
_cell.length_b   1.000
_cell.length_c   1.000
_cell.angle_alpha   90.00
_cell.angle_beta   90.00
_cell.angle_gamma   90.00
#
_symmetry.space_group_name_H-M   'P 1'
#
loop_
_entity.id
_entity.type
_entity.pdbx_description
1 polymer ?
#
loop_
_entity_poly.entity_id
_entity_poly.type
_entity_poly.pdbx_seq_one_letter_code
_entity_poly.pdbx_strand_id
1 'polypeptide(L)'
;MSIWVSRNDEGSLYVRFKYDEQMVMKIREIPGRKWIHDKKVWMIPFTPESIQQLQTLFEGTKIHVDTVLMKECSLFNHEVHTKDHIPTYPWDTSIKRSLIHALQLRGYSTKTIKAYCSQVHRFHTFVQQQSD
;
A
#
# COMPACT_ATOMS: atom_id res chain seq x y z
N MET A 1 3.57 -21.74 -8.33
CA MET A 1 2.23 -21.72 -7.72
C MET A 1 1.76 -20.28 -7.62
N SER A 2 0.45 -20.03 -7.62
CA SER A 2 -0.09 -18.67 -7.58
C SER A 2 -1.30 -18.58 -6.65
N ILE A 3 -1.44 -17.43 -5.98
CA ILE A 3 -2.61 -17.09 -5.18
C ILE A 3 -3.22 -15.79 -5.68
N TRP A 4 -4.53 -15.61 -5.48
CA TRP A 4 -5.29 -14.41 -5.82
C TRP A 4 -5.88 -13.82 -4.57
N VAL A 5 -5.65 -12.53 -4.35
CA VAL A 5 -6.10 -11.77 -3.19
C VAL A 5 -7.03 -10.66 -3.65
N SER A 6 -8.21 -10.56 -3.04
CA SER A 6 -9.23 -9.56 -3.37
C SER A 6 -9.87 -9.00 -2.11
N ARG A 7 -10.45 -7.80 -2.20
CA ARG A 7 -11.17 -7.17 -1.09
C ARG A 7 -12.48 -7.94 -0.85
N ASN A 8 -12.80 -8.23 0.42
CA ASN A 8 -14.15 -8.65 0.79
C ASN A 8 -14.96 -7.46 1.33
N ASP A 9 -14.48 -6.85 2.40
CA ASP A 9 -15.07 -5.69 3.06
C ASP A 9 -13.99 -4.82 3.73
N GLU A 10 -14.39 -3.86 4.55
CA GLU A 10 -13.46 -2.97 5.24
C GLU A 10 -12.46 -3.72 6.13
N GLY A 11 -12.84 -4.87 6.71
CA GLY A 11 -12.06 -5.59 7.70
C GLY A 11 -11.52 -6.96 7.24
N SER A 12 -11.73 -7.36 5.99
CA SER A 12 -11.35 -8.70 5.53
C SER A 12 -11.00 -8.79 4.05
N LEU A 13 -10.16 -9.79 3.73
CA LEU A 13 -9.70 -10.12 2.39
C LEU A 13 -10.09 -11.54 2.03
N TYR A 14 -10.33 -11.78 0.74
CA TYR A 14 -10.42 -13.11 0.17
C TYR A 14 -9.11 -13.54 -0.45
N VAL A 15 -8.72 -14.78 -0.17
CA VAL A 15 -7.57 -15.47 -0.74
C VAL A 15 -8.05 -16.74 -1.44
N ARG A 16 -7.75 -16.86 -2.73
CA ARG A 16 -8.10 -18.00 -3.57
C ARG A 16 -6.84 -18.58 -4.20
N PHE A 17 -6.77 -19.90 -4.28
CA PHE A 17 -5.75 -20.63 -5.01
C PHE A 17 -6.30 -21.99 -5.46
N LYS A 18 -5.62 -22.63 -6.42
CA LYS A 18 -5.93 -24.01 -6.79
C LYS A 18 -5.60 -24.92 -5.61
N TYR A 19 -6.46 -25.90 -5.33
CA TYR A 19 -6.26 -26.80 -4.20
C TYR A 19 -4.86 -27.41 -4.23
N ASP A 20 -4.13 -27.18 -3.14
CA ASP A 20 -2.79 -27.66 -2.90
C ASP A 20 -2.63 -27.79 -1.39
N GLU A 21 -2.21 -28.96 -0.93
CA GLU A 21 -2.17 -29.28 0.51
C GLU A 21 -1.19 -28.37 1.26
N GLN A 22 -0.05 -28.02 0.66
CA GLN A 22 0.94 -27.13 1.27
C GLN A 22 0.38 -25.71 1.39
N MET A 23 -0.35 -25.23 0.38
CA MET A 23 -0.99 -23.91 0.41
C MET A 23 -2.12 -23.84 1.44
N VAL A 24 -2.87 -24.94 1.61
CA VAL A 24 -3.88 -25.07 2.67
C VAL A 24 -3.22 -25.05 4.05
N MET A 25 -2.10 -25.74 4.25
CA MET A 25 -1.36 -25.69 5.52
C MET A 25 -0.89 -24.27 5.84
N LYS A 26 -0.26 -23.59 4.87
CA LYS A 26 0.20 -22.20 4.99
C LYS A 26 -0.92 -21.25 5.41
N ILE A 27 -2.04 -21.20 4.68
CA ILE A 27 -3.11 -20.25 5.02
C ILE A 27 -3.78 -20.55 6.37
N ARG A 28 -3.69 -21.79 6.85
CA ARG A 28 -4.19 -22.16 8.18
C ARG A 28 -3.31 -21.64 9.32
N GLU A 29 -2.14 -21.06 9.05
CA GLU A 29 -1.32 -20.43 10.10
C GLU A 29 -1.77 -19.00 10.41
N ILE A 30 -2.51 -18.34 9.50
CA ILE A 30 -2.94 -16.95 9.68
C ILE A 30 -4.03 -16.84 10.75
N PRO A 31 -3.87 -16.10 11.85
CA PRO A 31 -4.91 -15.91 12.85
C PRO A 31 -6.16 -15.27 12.25
N GLY A 32 -7.34 -15.68 12.71
CA GLY A 32 -8.62 -15.14 12.23
C GLY A 32 -9.06 -15.60 10.84
N ARG A 33 -8.33 -16.51 10.15
CA ARG A 33 -8.79 -17.07 8.87
C ARG A 33 -10.11 -17.84 9.01
N LYS A 34 -10.94 -17.78 7.97
CA LYS A 34 -12.19 -18.54 7.84
C LYS A 34 -12.30 -19.13 6.44
N TRP A 35 -12.73 -20.37 6.33
CA TRP A 35 -13.09 -20.95 5.03
C TRP A 35 -14.53 -20.59 4.68
N ILE A 36 -14.76 -20.03 3.49
CA ILE A 36 -16.08 -19.64 2.99
C ILE A 36 -16.52 -20.68 1.96
N HIS A 37 -17.37 -21.62 2.40
CA HIS A 37 -17.80 -22.77 1.59
C HIS A 37 -18.46 -22.36 0.27
N ASP A 38 -19.39 -21.41 0.30
CA ASP A 38 -20.18 -21.01 -0.88
C ASP A 38 -19.30 -20.44 -2.00
N LYS A 39 -18.26 -19.69 -1.62
CA LYS A 39 -17.34 -19.02 -2.55
C LYS A 39 -16.09 -19.85 -2.84
N LYS A 40 -15.85 -20.93 -2.07
CA LYS A 40 -14.62 -21.73 -2.06
C LYS A 40 -13.36 -20.85 -1.95
N VAL A 41 -13.38 -19.93 -1.00
CA VAL A 41 -12.25 -19.02 -0.73
C VAL A 41 -11.93 -18.98 0.74
N TRP A 42 -10.68 -18.68 1.06
CA TRP A 42 -10.28 -18.33 2.41
C TRP A 42 -10.53 -16.84 2.63
N MET A 43 -11.10 -16.50 3.76
CA MET A 43 -11.19 -15.13 4.27
C MET A 43 -10.12 -14.96 5.34
N ILE A 44 -9.38 -13.86 5.30
CA ILE A 44 -8.44 -13.46 6.35
C ILE A 44 -8.75 -12.03 6.81
N PRO A 45 -8.39 -11.65 8.05
CA PRO A 45 -8.52 -10.27 8.49
C PRO A 45 -7.68 -9.33 7.62
N PHE A 46 -8.21 -8.14 7.34
CA PHE A 46 -7.46 -7.08 6.67
C PHE A 46 -6.72 -6.23 7.70
N THR A 47 -5.67 -6.81 8.29
CA THR A 47 -4.77 -6.12 9.23
C THR A 47 -3.33 -6.19 8.73
N PRO A 48 -2.47 -5.25 9.11
CA PRO A 48 -1.05 -5.27 8.73
C PRO A 48 -0.36 -6.60 9.04
N GLU A 49 -0.64 -7.18 10.21
CA GLU A 49 -0.05 -8.44 10.66
C GLU A 49 -0.50 -9.62 9.78
N SER A 50 -1.78 -9.65 9.42
CA SER A 50 -2.35 -10.69 8.57
C SER A 50 -1.78 -10.62 7.14
N ILE A 51 -1.55 -9.41 6.63
CA ILE A 51 -0.96 -9.17 5.31
C ILE A 51 0.52 -9.56 5.32
N GLN A 52 1.27 -9.17 6.36
CA GLN A 52 2.67 -9.53 6.51
C GLN A 52 2.84 -11.06 6.59
N GLN A 53 2.03 -11.73 7.42
CA GLN A 53 2.04 -13.19 7.49
C GLN A 53 1.69 -13.85 6.16
N LEU A 54 0.68 -13.32 5.44
CA LEU A 54 0.36 -13.81 4.10
C LEU A 54 1.57 -13.69 3.15
N GLN A 55 2.27 -12.56 3.15
CA GLN A 55 3.44 -12.34 2.32
C GLN A 55 4.59 -13.30 2.69
N THR A 56 4.86 -13.49 3.98
CA THR A 56 5.89 -14.41 4.47
C THR A 56 5.57 -15.87 4.15
N LEU A 57 4.36 -16.34 4.44
CA LEU A 57 3.98 -17.74 4.22
C LEU A 57 3.97 -18.11 2.74
N PHE A 58 3.62 -17.15 1.88
CA PHE A 58 3.57 -17.32 0.43
C PHE A 58 4.78 -16.70 -0.27
N GLU A 59 5.89 -16.49 0.44
CA GLU A 59 7.15 -16.06 -0.16
C GLU A 59 7.58 -17.04 -1.27
N GLY A 60 8.06 -16.49 -2.40
CA GLY A 60 8.37 -17.26 -3.60
C GLY A 60 7.15 -17.75 -4.41
N THR A 61 5.93 -17.47 -3.96
CA THR A 61 4.69 -17.76 -4.70
C THR A 61 4.21 -16.50 -5.41
N LYS A 62 3.66 -16.62 -6.62
CA LYS A 62 3.14 -15.46 -7.34
C LYS A 62 1.82 -14.99 -6.72
N ILE A 63 1.83 -13.84 -6.06
CA ILE A 63 0.64 -13.23 -5.47
C ILE A 63 0.02 -12.26 -6.47
N HIS A 64 -1.22 -12.52 -6.87
CA HIS A 64 -2.02 -11.64 -7.71
C HIS A 64 -2.98 -10.85 -6.81
N VAL A 65 -2.79 -9.54 -6.74
CA VAL A 65 -3.64 -8.64 -5.95
C VAL A 65 -4.61 -7.92 -6.89
N ASP A 66 -5.89 -7.85 -6.51
CA ASP A 66 -6.86 -7.06 -7.27
C ASP A 66 -6.45 -5.58 -7.32
N THR A 67 -6.64 -4.95 -8.48
CA THR A 67 -6.33 -3.56 -8.77
C THR A 67 -6.94 -2.57 -7.79
N VAL A 68 -8.14 -2.85 -7.27
CA VAL A 68 -8.80 -2.02 -6.24
C VAL A 68 -8.01 -2.07 -4.94
N LEU A 69 -7.64 -3.27 -4.49
CA LEU A 69 -6.89 -3.48 -3.26
C LEU A 69 -5.46 -2.92 -3.35
N MET A 70 -4.85 -3.00 -4.52
CA MET A 70 -3.52 -2.43 -4.80
C MET A 70 -3.52 -0.90 -4.66
N LYS A 71 -4.57 -0.22 -5.11
CA LYS A 71 -4.68 1.25 -4.96
C LYS A 71 -4.93 1.70 -3.52
N GLU A 72 -5.67 0.90 -2.76
CA GLU A 72 -6.11 1.25 -1.40
C GLU A 72 -5.09 0.88 -0.32
N CYS A 73 -4.22 -0.10 -0.59
CA CYS A 73 -3.32 -0.67 0.41
C CYS A 73 -1.86 -0.54 0.00
N SER A 74 -1.14 0.37 0.68
CA SER A 74 0.30 0.53 0.53
C SER A 74 1.10 -0.75 0.81
N LEU A 75 0.56 -1.67 1.62
CA LEU A 75 1.22 -2.94 1.96
C LEU A 75 1.28 -3.93 0.80
N PHE A 76 0.39 -3.80 -0.20
CA PHE A 76 0.43 -4.60 -1.43
C PHE A 76 1.11 -3.87 -2.60
N ASN A 77 1.42 -2.59 -2.44
CA ASN A 77 2.26 -1.83 -3.37
C ASN A 77 3.72 -2.17 -3.10
N HIS A 78 4.09 -3.40 -3.45
CA HIS A 78 5.46 -3.86 -3.43
C HIS A 78 6.18 -3.39 -4.71
N GLU A 79 6.44 -2.08 -4.81
CA GLU A 79 7.81 -1.74 -5.16
C GLU A 79 8.62 -2.06 -3.91
N VAL A 80 9.52 -3.02 -4.07
CA VAL A 80 10.44 -3.59 -3.10
C VAL A 80 10.97 -2.53 -2.13
N HIS A 81 10.33 -2.36 -0.95
CA HIS A 81 10.93 -1.65 0.17
C HIS A 81 11.90 -2.59 0.89
N THR A 82 13.01 -2.90 0.22
CA THR A 82 14.24 -3.25 0.92
C THR A 82 14.70 -2.00 1.67
N LYS A 83 14.46 -1.98 2.99
CA LYS A 83 14.95 -0.99 3.98
C LYS A 83 14.48 0.45 3.76
N ASP A 84 13.68 0.96 4.68
CA ASP A 84 13.68 2.35 5.20
C ASP A 84 13.97 3.52 4.24
N HIS A 85 13.55 3.45 2.97
CA HIS A 85 13.46 4.65 2.13
C HIS A 85 12.03 5.18 2.22
N ILE A 86 11.85 6.20 3.06
CA ILE A 86 10.77 7.18 2.87
C ILE A 86 10.82 7.55 1.39
N PRO A 87 9.74 7.39 0.60
CA PRO A 87 9.76 7.74 -0.81
C PRO A 87 10.19 9.20 -0.93
N THR A 88 11.41 9.42 -1.43
CA THR A 88 11.96 10.74 -1.66
C THR A 88 11.25 11.29 -2.89
N TYR A 89 10.04 11.85 -2.69
CA TYR A 89 9.38 12.60 -3.74
C TYR A 89 10.20 13.87 -3.97
N PRO A 90 10.98 13.97 -5.06
CA PRO A 90 11.79 15.14 -5.27
C PRO A 90 10.84 16.33 -5.34
N TRP A 91 11.10 17.38 -4.55
CA TRP A 91 10.41 18.66 -4.71
C TRP A 91 10.80 19.28 -6.06
N ASP A 92 10.26 18.72 -7.14
CA ASP A 92 10.56 19.06 -8.51
C ASP A 92 9.63 20.14 -9.04
N THR A 93 9.92 20.58 -10.26
CA THR A 93 9.17 21.65 -10.92
C THR A 93 7.70 21.26 -11.17
N SER A 94 7.39 19.98 -11.33
CA SER A 94 6.04 19.47 -11.64
C SER A 94 5.14 19.49 -10.40
N ILE A 95 5.62 18.96 -9.27
CA ILE A 95 4.89 18.96 -8.01
C ILE A 95 4.67 20.40 -7.52
N LYS A 96 5.70 21.25 -7.65
CA LYS A 96 5.60 22.68 -7.32
C LYS A 96 4.52 23.39 -8.14
N ARG A 97 4.45 23.15 -9.46
CA ARG A 97 3.40 23.72 -10.33
C ARG A 97 2.01 23.24 -9.92
N SER A 98 1.87 21.96 -9.60
CA SER A 98 0.60 21.37 -9.16
C SER A 98 0.11 21.99 -7.85
N LEU A 99 1.00 22.19 -6.87
CA LEU A 99 0.66 22.88 -5.63
C LEU A 99 0.23 24.34 -5.89
N ILE A 100 0.99 25.07 -6.71
CA ILE A 100 0.67 26.46 -7.06
C ILE A 100 -0.73 26.54 -7.69
N HIS A 101 -1.02 25.69 -8.67
CA HIS A 101 -2.31 25.66 -9.35
C HIS A 101 -3.46 25.34 -8.39
N ALA A 102 -3.27 24.34 -7.52
CA ALA A 102 -4.25 23.97 -6.51
C ALA A 102 -4.56 25.11 -5.51
N LEU A 103 -3.56 25.92 -5.17
CA LEU A 103 -3.73 27.08 -4.29
C LEU A 103 -4.37 28.28 -5.03
N GLN A 104 -4.04 28.48 -6.30
CA GLN A 104 -4.69 29.50 -7.14
C GLN A 104 -6.18 29.23 -7.30
N LEU A 105 -6.57 27.98 -7.58
CA LEU A 105 -7.98 27.56 -7.70
C LEU A 105 -8.78 27.79 -6.42
N ARG A 106 -8.12 27.81 -5.26
CA ARG A 106 -8.72 28.10 -3.96
C ARG A 106 -8.76 29.59 -3.61
N GLY A 107 -8.32 30.46 -4.53
CA GLY A 107 -8.34 31.91 -4.34
C GLY A 107 -7.27 32.45 -3.39
N TYR A 108 -6.21 31.68 -3.10
CA TYR A 108 -5.13 32.17 -2.25
C TYR A 108 -4.34 33.29 -2.93
N SER A 109 -3.94 34.28 -2.13
CA SER A 109 -3.11 35.39 -2.62
C SER A 109 -1.74 34.92 -3.09
N THR A 110 -1.10 35.69 -3.97
CA THR A 110 0.27 35.41 -4.43
C THR A 110 1.28 35.34 -3.27
N LYS A 111 1.09 36.17 -2.24
CA LYS A 111 1.90 36.15 -1.01
C LYS A 111 1.73 34.82 -0.26
N THR A 112 0.49 34.35 -0.12
CA THR A 112 0.17 33.09 0.57
C THR A 112 0.70 31.88 -0.19
N ILE A 113 0.51 31.85 -1.51
CA ILE A 113 1.04 30.78 -2.38
C ILE A 113 2.55 30.66 -2.23
N LYS A 114 3.27 31.80 -2.26
CA LYS A 114 4.72 31.84 -2.09
C LYS A 114 5.15 31.33 -0.71
N ALA A 115 4.45 31.75 0.34
CA ALA A 115 4.73 31.30 1.71
C ALA A 115 4.57 29.78 1.85
N TYR A 116 3.46 29.22 1.34
CA TYR A 116 3.19 27.78 1.43
C TYR A 116 4.18 26.95 0.62
N CYS A 117 4.48 27.36 -0.63
CA CYS A 117 5.51 26.69 -1.43
C CYS A 117 6.88 26.73 -0.74
N SER A 118 7.22 27.83 -0.06
CA SER A 118 8.47 27.94 0.69
C SER A 118 8.50 27.02 1.90
N GLN A 119 7.39 26.84 2.61
CA GLN A 119 7.32 25.95 3.77
C GLN A 119 7.51 24.48 3.35
N VAL A 120 6.82 24.07 2.28
CA VAL A 120 6.96 22.69 1.75
C VAL A 120 8.39 22.43 1.27
N HIS A 121 9.01 23.40 0.58
CA HIS A 121 10.41 23.29 0.17
C HIS A 121 11.36 23.14 1.37
N ARG A 122 11.19 23.97 2.42
CA ARG A 122 12.01 23.88 3.65
C ARG A 122 11.85 22.53 4.35
N PHE A 123 10.62 22.03 4.46
CA PHE A 123 10.34 20.72 5.03
C PHE A 123 11.03 19.60 4.24
N HIS A 124 10.91 19.63 2.91
CA HIS A 124 11.58 18.65 2.05
C HIS A 124 13.11 18.69 2.22
N THR A 125 13.73 19.87 2.21
CA THR A 125 15.17 20.03 2.45
C THR A 125 15.60 19.48 3.81
N PHE A 126 14.81 19.73 4.86
CA PHE A 126 15.08 19.22 6.20
C PHE A 126 15.04 17.68 6.25
N VAL A 127 14.04 17.05 5.63
CA VAL A 127 13.92 15.58 5.60
C VAL A 127 15.10 14.94 4.86
N GLN A 128 15.55 15.54 3.75
CA GLN A 128 16.72 15.05 3.02
C GLN A 128 18.00 15.11 3.86
N GLN A 129 18.20 16.17 4.65
CA GLN A 129 19.37 16.33 5.52
C GLN A 129 19.43 15.34 6.70
N GLN A 130 18.31 14.73 7.08
CA GLN A 130 18.28 13.70 8.14
C GLN A 130 18.45 12.27 7.63
N SER A 131 18.52 12.08 6.31
CA SER A 131 18.64 10.76 5.68
C SER A 131 20.08 10.43 5.22
N ASP A 132 21.03 11.33 5.50
CA ASP A 132 22.49 11.17 5.32
C ASP A 132 23.16 10.96 6.68
#